data_AF-A0AAV7GWF9-F1
#
_entry.id   AF-A0AAV7GWF9-F1
#
_cell.length_a   1.000
_cell.length_b   1.000
_cell.length_c   1.000
_cell.angle_alpha   90.00
_cell.angle_beta   90.00
_cell.angle_gamma   90.00
#
_symmetry.space_group_name_H-M   'P 1'
#
loop_
_entity.id
_entity.type
_entity.pdbx_description
1 polymer ?
#
loop_
_entity_poly.entity_id
_entity_poly.type
_entity_poly.pdbx_seq_one_letter_code
_entity_poly.pdbx_strand_id
1 'polypeptide(L)'
;MATARALLFVLFISFTLICSSSSTPRKTARIYELRKGDFSIKLTNWGATILSVILPDSKGNLADVALGYEGIGPYINGTTNFGALIGRVANRIAGSRFVLNGTAHRLYPNDGKNSLHGGHRGFSRVFWTVEEKVDGEFPYITFYYYSFDGEQGFPGDLNVFVTYKISGPYELSVIMKASPRTKATPVNLAQHNYWNLGGHNSGSILSNTVQIFASLITPVDENLIPIGSISSVTETPYDFLKPQAVGSRIDEVEGGYDINYVVNGNGMKKVAIVKDEISGRQFELWSNQPGVQFYTGNFLDHVEGKGGVIYEKYAGLCLETQGFPDSVNHLQFPSQIVNPGEVYKHDMVFKFSF
;
A
#
# COMPACT_ATOMS: atom_id res chain seq x y z
N MET A 1 -35.49 89.55 16.24
CA MET A 1 -34.41 89.52 15.23
C MET A 1 -34.00 88.08 15.03
N ALA A 2 -34.28 87.55 13.84
CA ALA A 2 -34.18 86.13 13.51
C ALA A 2 -32.73 85.68 13.31
N THR A 3 -32.38 84.50 13.81
CA THR A 3 -31.13 83.80 13.46
C THR A 3 -31.47 82.42 12.92
N ALA A 4 -31.09 82.20 11.66
CA ALA A 4 -31.25 80.97 10.91
C ALA A 4 -30.30 79.88 11.42
N ARG A 5 -30.77 78.62 11.45
CA ARG A 5 -29.93 77.42 11.59
C ARG A 5 -30.02 76.61 10.31
N ALA A 6 -28.87 76.46 9.64
CA ALA A 6 -28.68 75.62 8.47
C ALA A 6 -28.53 74.14 8.88
N LEU A 7 -29.22 73.24 8.16
CA LEU A 7 -29.02 71.78 8.25
C LEU A 7 -27.80 71.38 7.40
N LEU A 8 -26.85 70.67 8.01
CA LEU A 8 -25.78 69.96 7.31
C LEU A 8 -26.22 68.51 7.05
N PHE A 9 -26.24 68.09 5.78
CA PHE A 9 -26.39 66.69 5.38
C PHE A 9 -25.03 65.99 5.48
N VAL A 10 -24.94 64.89 6.22
CA VAL A 10 -23.77 64.01 6.28
C VAL A 10 -24.01 62.80 5.38
N LEU A 11 -23.17 62.64 4.35
CA LEU A 11 -23.19 61.53 3.41
C LEU A 11 -22.45 60.32 4.02
N PHE A 12 -23.15 59.22 4.29
CA PHE A 12 -22.52 57.95 4.69
C PHE A 12 -22.08 57.16 3.45
N ILE A 13 -20.77 56.97 3.27
CA ILE A 13 -20.21 56.06 2.27
C ILE A 13 -19.99 54.70 2.96
N SER A 14 -20.79 53.70 2.58
CA SER A 14 -20.59 52.31 3.02
C SER A 14 -19.53 51.63 2.15
N PHE A 15 -18.38 51.29 2.73
CA PHE A 15 -17.41 50.37 2.12
C PHE A 15 -17.88 48.92 2.35
N THR A 16 -18.33 48.25 1.30
CA THR A 16 -18.55 46.80 1.31
C THR A 16 -17.22 46.09 1.08
N LEU A 17 -16.71 45.45 2.14
CA LEU A 17 -15.56 44.56 2.08
C LEU A 17 -16.02 43.23 1.43
N ILE A 18 -15.62 42.99 0.18
CA ILE A 18 -15.82 41.68 -0.47
C ILE A 18 -14.70 40.76 0.03
N CYS A 19 -14.99 39.96 1.07
CA CYS A 19 -14.16 38.82 1.44
C CYS A 19 -14.39 37.70 0.41
N SER A 20 -13.45 37.50 -0.51
CA SER A 20 -13.39 36.29 -1.32
C SER A 20 -12.88 35.13 -0.44
N SER A 21 -13.80 34.37 0.16
CA SER A 21 -13.45 33.10 0.78
C SER A 21 -13.14 32.08 -0.33
N SER A 22 -11.86 31.87 -0.62
CA SER A 22 -11.42 30.71 -1.41
C SER A 22 -11.63 29.45 -0.59
N SER A 23 -12.85 28.90 -0.59
CA SER A 23 -13.11 27.59 -0.01
C SER A 23 -12.32 26.56 -0.79
N THR A 24 -11.28 25.99 -0.18
CA THR A 24 -10.64 24.79 -0.70
C THR A 24 -11.73 23.73 -0.93
N PRO A 25 -11.84 23.14 -2.14
CA PRO A 25 -12.86 22.13 -2.40
C PRO A 25 -12.74 21.00 -1.39
N ARG A 26 -13.85 20.65 -0.73
CA ARG A 26 -13.89 19.50 0.19
C ARG A 26 -13.49 18.26 -0.59
N LYS A 27 -12.37 17.64 -0.22
CA LYS A 27 -11.95 16.35 -0.79
C LYS A 27 -12.96 15.29 -0.37
N THR A 28 -13.49 14.54 -1.35
CA THR A 28 -14.49 13.48 -1.14
C THR A 28 -13.93 12.17 -1.66
N ALA A 29 -14.19 11.09 -0.93
CA ALA A 29 -13.81 9.76 -1.37
C ALA A 29 -14.75 9.28 -2.47
N ARG A 30 -14.20 8.68 -3.52
CA ARG A 30 -14.93 8.20 -4.69
C ARG A 30 -14.40 6.83 -5.07
N ILE A 31 -15.30 5.99 -5.60
CA ILE A 31 -14.96 4.68 -6.15
C ILE A 31 -14.81 4.81 -7.66
N TYR A 32 -13.77 4.18 -8.20
CA TYR A 32 -13.46 4.09 -9.62
C TYR A 32 -13.39 2.61 -10.01
N GLU A 33 -13.89 2.27 -11.18
CA GLU A 33 -13.79 0.91 -11.71
C GLU A 33 -12.96 0.91 -13.00
N LEU A 34 -12.07 -0.07 -13.11
CA LEU A 34 -11.45 -0.45 -14.38
C LEU A 34 -11.95 -1.85 -14.72
N ARG A 35 -12.38 -2.08 -15.96
CA ARG A 35 -12.96 -3.35 -16.40
C ARG A 35 -12.50 -3.70 -17.81
N LYS A 36 -12.20 -4.97 -18.03
CA LYS A 36 -11.94 -5.57 -19.34
C LYS A 36 -12.60 -6.95 -19.38
N GLY A 37 -13.74 -7.05 -20.05
CA GLY A 37 -14.56 -8.26 -20.05
C GLY A 37 -15.07 -8.61 -18.65
N ASP A 38 -14.71 -9.81 -18.20
CA ASP A 38 -15.02 -10.38 -16.89
C ASP A 38 -13.95 -10.13 -15.82
N PHE A 39 -12.84 -9.47 -16.18
CA PHE A 39 -11.86 -8.95 -15.24
C PHE A 39 -12.18 -7.51 -14.84
N SER A 40 -12.30 -7.22 -13.55
CA SER A 40 -12.51 -5.85 -13.08
C SER A 40 -11.84 -5.58 -11.74
N ILE A 41 -11.45 -4.32 -11.52
CA ILE A 41 -10.96 -3.84 -10.24
C ILE A 41 -11.71 -2.59 -9.81
N LYS A 42 -11.96 -2.45 -8.51
CA LYS A 42 -12.47 -1.20 -7.91
C LYS A 42 -11.41 -0.56 -7.05
N LEU A 43 -11.29 0.75 -7.17
CA LEU A 43 -10.28 1.59 -6.53
C LEU A 43 -10.94 2.78 -5.84
N THR A 44 -10.31 3.34 -4.81
CA THR A 44 -10.73 4.62 -4.22
C THR A 44 -9.56 5.58 -4.12
N ASN A 45 -9.85 6.88 -4.20
CA ASN A 45 -8.86 7.93 -3.99
C ASN A 45 -8.52 8.17 -2.50
N TRP A 46 -9.16 7.45 -1.57
CA TRP A 46 -8.67 7.35 -0.19
C TRP A 46 -7.58 6.27 -0.13
N GLY A 47 -6.35 6.65 0.20
CA GLY A 47 -5.23 5.70 0.28
C GLY A 47 -4.80 5.07 -1.04
N ALA A 48 -5.32 5.55 -2.18
CA ALA A 48 -5.19 4.93 -3.49
C ALA A 48 -5.54 3.42 -3.46
N THR A 49 -6.54 3.05 -2.66
CA THR A 49 -6.79 1.68 -2.23
C THR A 49 -7.48 0.82 -3.28
N ILE A 50 -7.04 -0.44 -3.40
CA ILE A 50 -7.78 -1.53 -4.06
C ILE A 50 -8.91 -2.00 -3.15
N LEU A 51 -10.15 -1.90 -3.63
CA LEU A 51 -11.36 -2.34 -2.92
C LEU A 51 -11.81 -3.75 -3.34
N SER A 52 -11.56 -4.11 -4.59
CA SER A 52 -12.12 -5.30 -5.23
C SER A 52 -11.26 -5.70 -6.43
N VAL A 53 -11.09 -7.01 -6.63
CA VAL A 53 -10.47 -7.61 -7.82
C VAL A 53 -11.30 -8.83 -8.20
N ILE A 54 -12.09 -8.73 -9.26
CA ILE A 54 -13.04 -9.77 -9.72
C ILE A 54 -12.50 -10.44 -10.98
N LEU A 55 -12.43 -11.76 -10.98
CA LEU A 55 -12.02 -12.60 -12.10
C LEU A 55 -12.64 -14.01 -12.02
N PRO A 56 -12.70 -14.77 -13.14
CA PRO A 56 -13.27 -16.11 -13.16
C PRO A 56 -12.38 -17.15 -12.46
N ASP A 57 -12.99 -18.28 -12.11
CA ASP A 57 -12.32 -19.53 -11.77
C ASP A 57 -12.22 -20.47 -13.00
N SER A 58 -11.68 -21.67 -12.81
CA SER A 58 -11.57 -22.70 -13.87
C SER A 58 -12.90 -23.13 -14.52
N LYS A 59 -14.04 -22.77 -13.91
CA LYS A 59 -15.40 -23.07 -14.38
C LYS A 59 -16.13 -21.82 -14.89
N GLY A 60 -15.47 -20.66 -14.90
CA GLY A 60 -16.04 -19.37 -15.32
C GLY A 60 -16.83 -18.62 -14.25
N ASN A 61 -16.84 -19.06 -12.99
CA ASN A 61 -17.52 -18.34 -11.91
C ASN A 61 -16.68 -17.16 -11.43
N LEU A 62 -17.29 -15.97 -11.39
CA LEU A 62 -16.62 -14.77 -10.90
C LEU A 62 -16.63 -14.71 -9.38
N ALA A 63 -15.48 -14.37 -8.79
CA ALA A 63 -15.40 -13.99 -7.39
C ALA A 63 -14.44 -12.83 -7.21
N ASP A 64 -14.67 -12.04 -6.15
CA ASP A 64 -13.72 -11.02 -5.71
C ASP A 64 -12.65 -11.65 -4.82
N VAL A 65 -11.39 -11.57 -5.23
CA VAL A 65 -10.26 -12.23 -4.56
C VAL A 65 -9.44 -11.29 -3.66
N ALA A 66 -9.84 -10.03 -3.54
CA ALA A 66 -9.25 -9.09 -2.60
C ALA A 66 -10.09 -9.04 -1.32
N LEU A 67 -9.50 -9.04 -0.14
CA LEU A 67 -10.23 -8.69 1.09
C LEU A 67 -10.46 -7.17 1.13
N GLY A 68 -11.52 -6.76 1.79
CA GLY A 68 -11.86 -5.35 1.92
C GLY A 68 -13.11 -5.12 2.75
N TYR A 69 -13.49 -3.86 2.89
CA TYR A 69 -14.72 -3.49 3.59
C TYR A 69 -15.87 -3.23 2.64
N GLU A 70 -17.09 -3.33 3.16
CA GLU A 70 -18.26 -2.81 2.47
C GLU A 70 -18.27 -1.27 2.53
N GLY A 71 -18.29 -0.62 1.37
CA GLY A 71 -18.25 0.85 1.26
C GLY A 71 -16.93 1.49 1.71
N ILE A 72 -16.87 2.82 1.73
CA ILE A 72 -15.64 3.57 2.02
C ILE A 72 -15.47 3.88 3.52
N GLY A 73 -16.57 4.05 4.25
CA GLY A 73 -16.54 4.48 5.66
C GLY A 73 -15.59 3.68 6.55
N PRO A 74 -15.64 2.33 6.52
CA PRO A 74 -14.73 1.51 7.31
C PRO A 74 -13.25 1.67 6.93
N TYR A 75 -12.91 1.99 5.67
CA TYR A 75 -11.50 2.25 5.27
C TYR A 75 -10.90 3.50 5.93
N ILE A 76 -11.74 4.47 6.32
CA ILE A 76 -11.27 5.69 7.00
C ILE A 76 -10.87 5.39 8.45
N ASN A 77 -11.59 4.47 9.09
CA ASN A 77 -11.41 4.13 10.52
C ASN A 77 -10.59 2.84 10.73
N GLY A 78 -10.45 2.02 9.70
CA GLY A 78 -9.78 0.72 9.75
C GLY A 78 -8.27 0.81 9.98
N THR A 79 -7.74 -0.25 10.57
CA THR A 79 -6.32 -0.40 10.91
C THR A 79 -5.59 -1.43 10.07
N THR A 80 -6.31 -2.26 9.29
CA THR A 80 -5.75 -3.39 8.54
C THR A 80 -5.01 -3.00 7.27
N ASN A 81 -5.18 -1.76 6.80
CA ASN A 81 -4.66 -1.24 5.53
C ASN A 81 -5.08 -2.07 4.29
N PHE A 82 -6.25 -2.73 4.31
CA PHE A 82 -6.72 -3.53 3.16
C PHE A 82 -6.57 -2.79 1.83
N GLY A 83 -5.75 -3.34 0.94
CA GLY A 83 -5.59 -2.88 -0.44
C GLY A 83 -4.90 -1.53 -0.62
N ALA A 84 -4.49 -0.86 0.47
CA ALA A 84 -3.98 0.51 0.42
C ALA A 84 -2.58 0.60 -0.17
N LEU A 85 -2.24 1.77 -0.71
CA LEU A 85 -0.86 2.15 -0.97
C LEU A 85 -0.19 2.55 0.35
N ILE A 86 0.98 1.99 0.60
CA ILE A 86 1.79 2.24 1.79
C ILE A 86 2.94 3.17 1.47
N GLY A 87 3.21 4.13 2.36
CA GLY A 87 4.36 5.04 2.29
C GLY A 87 4.26 6.15 3.35
N ARG A 88 5.27 7.00 3.53
CA ARG A 88 6.46 7.17 2.67
C ARG A 88 7.45 6.01 2.69
N VAL A 89 7.55 5.31 3.81
CA VAL A 89 8.37 4.10 3.97
C VAL A 89 7.49 2.96 4.47
N ALA A 90 7.35 1.92 3.66
CA ALA A 90 6.67 0.68 4.00
C ALA A 90 7.44 -0.12 5.05
N ASN A 91 6.68 -0.94 5.78
CA ASN A 91 7.14 -1.71 6.93
C ASN A 91 7.72 -0.81 8.05
N ARG A 92 8.58 -1.38 8.91
CA ARG A 92 9.02 -0.76 10.15
C ARG A 92 10.32 0.02 10.00
N ILE A 93 10.44 1.07 10.82
CA ILE A 93 11.69 1.78 11.12
C ILE A 93 11.90 1.71 12.65
N ALA A 94 13.03 1.13 13.04
CA ALA A 94 13.37 0.87 14.44
C ALA A 94 13.45 2.15 15.27
N GLY A 95 12.84 2.12 16.46
CA GLY A 95 12.85 3.25 17.40
C GLY A 95 12.24 4.54 16.86
N SER A 96 11.47 4.46 15.75
CA SER A 96 10.88 5.61 15.07
C SER A 96 11.92 6.69 14.73
N ARG A 97 13.12 6.28 14.33
CA ARG A 97 14.23 7.22 14.07
C ARG A 97 15.18 6.66 13.02
N PHE A 98 15.78 7.56 12.26
CA PHE A 98 16.93 7.27 11.42
C PHE A 98 17.86 8.49 11.34
N VAL A 99 19.05 8.31 10.76
CA VAL A 99 20.00 9.40 10.50
C VAL A 99 20.21 9.53 8.99
N LEU A 100 20.06 10.75 8.47
CA LEU A 100 20.32 11.07 7.07
C LEU A 100 21.22 12.29 6.98
N ASN A 101 22.34 12.17 6.27
CA ASN A 101 23.35 13.24 6.13
C ASN A 101 23.75 13.87 7.48
N GLY A 102 23.97 13.03 8.49
CA GLY A 102 24.34 13.44 9.85
C GLY A 102 23.20 14.05 10.69
N THR A 103 22.00 14.21 10.12
CA THR A 103 20.83 14.74 10.83
C THR A 103 19.93 13.60 11.32
N ALA A 104 19.55 13.64 12.60
CA ALA A 104 18.61 12.68 13.16
C ALA A 104 17.17 13.10 12.87
N HIS A 105 16.38 12.19 12.29
CA HIS A 105 14.95 12.38 12.03
C HIS A 105 14.14 11.50 12.96
N ARG A 106 13.14 12.08 13.63
CA ARG A 106 12.19 11.34 14.48
C ARG A 106 10.86 11.22 13.74
N LEU A 107 10.32 10.01 13.75
CA LEU A 107 9.07 9.63 13.14
C LEU A 107 8.00 9.43 14.21
N TYR A 108 6.75 9.31 13.77
CA TYR A 108 5.65 9.02 14.68
C TYR A 108 5.66 7.53 15.10
N PRO A 109 5.74 7.20 16.41
CA PRO A 109 5.68 5.82 16.88
C PRO A 109 4.23 5.32 16.88
N ASN A 110 3.83 4.61 15.83
CA ASN A 110 2.50 3.98 15.71
C ASN A 110 2.52 2.45 15.89
N ASP A 111 3.68 1.86 16.17
CA ASP A 111 3.82 0.42 16.44
C ASP A 111 4.80 0.21 17.59
N GLY A 112 4.29 0.29 18.83
CA GLY A 112 5.14 0.31 20.03
C GLY A 112 6.12 1.49 20.01
N LYS A 113 7.42 1.20 19.99
CA LYS A 113 8.49 2.20 19.87
C LYS A 113 8.87 2.50 18.41
N ASN A 114 8.35 1.73 17.47
CA ASN A 114 8.70 1.76 16.06
C ASN A 114 7.69 2.57 15.24
N SER A 115 8.12 3.02 14.07
CA SER A 115 7.25 3.64 13.08
C SER A 115 6.94 2.60 12.01
N LEU A 116 5.66 2.38 11.73
CA LEU A 116 5.17 1.38 10.78
C LEU A 116 4.40 2.07 9.65
N HIS A 117 4.68 1.67 8.40
CA HIS A 117 3.91 2.05 7.22
C HIS A 117 3.74 3.57 7.02
N GLY A 118 4.81 4.32 7.29
CA GLY A 118 4.84 5.77 7.14
C GLY A 118 4.14 6.56 8.24
N GLY A 119 3.70 5.92 9.33
CA GLY A 119 3.13 6.58 10.50
C GLY A 119 1.60 6.59 10.55
N HIS A 120 1.04 7.21 11.58
CA HIS A 120 -0.41 7.16 11.88
C HIS A 120 -1.30 7.79 10.78
N ARG A 121 -0.76 8.72 9.99
CA ARG A 121 -1.37 9.28 8.77
C ARG A 121 -0.43 9.11 7.57
N GLY A 122 0.06 7.88 7.37
CA GLY A 122 0.78 7.49 6.15
C GLY A 122 -0.10 7.55 4.91
N PHE A 123 0.47 7.13 3.78
CA PHE A 123 -0.16 7.25 2.45
C PHE A 123 -1.47 6.49 2.28
N SER A 124 -1.75 5.50 3.14
CA SER A 124 -3.01 4.76 3.18
C SER A 124 -4.19 5.56 3.75
N ARG A 125 -3.91 6.71 4.40
CA ARG A 125 -4.89 7.48 5.19
C ARG A 125 -4.99 8.94 4.75
N VAL A 126 -4.79 9.17 3.46
CA VAL A 126 -4.87 10.50 2.84
C VAL A 126 -5.70 10.47 1.57
N PHE A 127 -6.21 11.63 1.18
CA PHE A 127 -6.85 11.80 -0.12
C PHE A 127 -5.81 12.04 -1.21
N TRP A 128 -5.80 11.11 -2.14
CA TRP A 128 -5.10 11.23 -3.41
C TRP A 128 -5.95 12.01 -4.41
N THR A 129 -5.28 12.77 -5.26
CA THR A 129 -5.88 13.39 -6.44
C THR A 129 -5.91 12.37 -7.56
N VAL A 130 -7.01 12.28 -8.31
CA VAL A 130 -7.00 11.55 -9.58
C VAL A 130 -6.36 12.46 -10.61
N GLU A 131 -5.15 12.12 -11.03
CA GLU A 131 -4.41 12.87 -12.06
C GLU A 131 -4.98 12.54 -13.45
N GLU A 132 -5.25 11.25 -13.69
CA GLU A 132 -5.72 10.75 -14.97
C GLU A 132 -6.51 9.47 -14.79
N LYS A 133 -7.58 9.30 -15.57
CA LYS A 133 -8.28 8.02 -15.73
C LYS A 133 -8.61 7.83 -17.20
N VAL A 134 -8.23 6.68 -17.74
CA VAL A 134 -8.48 6.31 -19.13
C VAL A 134 -9.22 4.97 -19.17
N ASP A 135 -10.29 4.94 -19.96
CA ASP A 135 -11.03 3.73 -20.29
C ASP A 135 -10.59 3.18 -21.67
N GLY A 136 -11.07 2.00 -22.05
CA GLY A 136 -10.78 1.39 -23.35
C GLY A 136 -10.10 0.03 -23.23
N GLU A 137 -9.24 -0.31 -24.19
CA GLU A 137 -8.62 -1.64 -24.27
C GLU A 137 -7.61 -1.91 -23.14
N PHE A 138 -6.93 -0.87 -22.67
CA PHE A 138 -5.93 -0.92 -21.59
C PHE A 138 -6.26 0.11 -20.52
N PRO A 139 -7.38 -0.04 -19.80
CA PRO A 139 -7.88 0.98 -18.88
C PRO A 139 -6.90 1.16 -17.71
N TYR A 140 -6.74 2.40 -17.27
CA TYR A 140 -5.88 2.75 -16.14
C TYR A 140 -6.36 3.98 -15.39
N ILE A 141 -5.89 4.13 -14.16
CA ILE A 141 -6.05 5.33 -13.34
C ILE A 141 -4.75 5.64 -12.63
N THR A 142 -4.37 6.92 -12.63
CA THR A 142 -3.20 7.45 -11.94
C THR A 142 -3.67 8.34 -10.80
N PHE A 143 -3.26 7.99 -9.59
CA PHE A 143 -3.42 8.79 -8.40
C PHE A 143 -2.13 9.57 -8.11
N TYR A 144 -2.27 10.80 -7.64
CA TYR A 144 -1.18 11.69 -7.23
C TYR A 144 -1.34 12.16 -5.78
N TYR A 145 -0.23 12.18 -5.05
CA TYR A 145 -0.12 12.77 -3.73
C TYR A 145 1.14 13.61 -3.59
N TYR A 146 1.01 14.74 -2.92
CA TYR A 146 2.13 15.58 -2.51
C TYR A 146 2.30 15.44 -0.99
N SER A 147 3.43 14.88 -0.59
CA SER A 147 3.84 14.72 0.80
C SER A 147 4.83 15.82 1.14
N PHE A 148 4.47 16.73 2.04
CA PHE A 148 5.28 17.92 2.35
C PHE A 148 6.49 17.59 3.25
N ASP A 149 7.49 18.47 3.28
CA ASP A 149 8.64 18.38 4.18
C ASP A 149 8.21 18.31 5.65
N GLY A 150 8.65 17.27 6.36
CA GLY A 150 8.28 17.00 7.75
C GLY A 150 7.00 16.20 7.92
N GLU A 151 6.28 15.83 6.85
CA GLU A 151 5.11 14.96 6.96
C GLU A 151 5.48 13.63 7.64
N GLN A 152 4.80 13.32 8.75
CA GLN A 152 5.09 12.17 9.63
C GLN A 152 6.54 12.10 10.14
N GLY A 153 7.31 13.20 10.04
CA GLY A 153 8.72 13.31 10.44
C GLY A 153 9.74 13.09 9.33
N PHE A 154 9.31 12.77 8.11
CA PHE A 154 10.22 12.54 6.97
C PHE A 154 10.68 13.86 6.33
N PRO A 155 11.97 14.02 6.00
CA PRO A 155 12.47 15.26 5.38
C PRO A 155 12.10 15.33 3.89
N GLY A 156 11.98 16.54 3.37
CA GLY A 156 11.83 16.81 1.96
C GLY A 156 10.39 16.64 1.44
N ASP A 157 10.06 17.52 0.51
CA ASP A 157 8.85 17.43 -0.28
C ASP A 157 8.96 16.26 -1.26
N LEU A 158 7.91 15.46 -1.36
CA LEU A 158 7.87 14.28 -2.22
C LEU A 158 6.59 14.27 -3.06
N ASN A 159 6.77 14.24 -4.38
CA ASN A 159 5.68 13.88 -5.29
C ASN A 159 5.58 12.37 -5.36
N VAL A 160 4.36 11.83 -5.29
CA VAL A 160 4.12 10.39 -5.37
C VAL A 160 2.99 10.14 -6.35
N PHE A 161 3.19 9.14 -7.21
CA PHE A 161 2.21 8.68 -8.18
C PHE A 161 2.04 7.18 -8.05
N VAL A 162 0.80 6.71 -8.12
CA VAL A 162 0.51 5.29 -8.34
C VAL A 162 -0.46 5.14 -9.51
N THR A 163 -0.10 4.31 -10.47
CA THR A 163 -0.97 3.95 -11.60
C THR A 163 -1.41 2.50 -11.46
N TYR A 164 -2.71 2.27 -11.42
CA TYR A 164 -3.33 0.96 -11.56
C TYR A 164 -3.78 0.77 -13.00
N LYS A 165 -3.41 -0.33 -13.64
CA LYS A 165 -3.69 -0.59 -15.05
C LYS A 165 -4.05 -2.04 -15.30
N ILE A 166 -5.10 -2.28 -16.09
CA ILE A 166 -5.31 -3.59 -16.70
C ILE A 166 -4.44 -3.64 -17.97
N SER A 167 -3.27 -4.29 -17.87
CA SER A 167 -2.22 -4.27 -18.90
C SER A 167 -2.39 -5.32 -19.99
N GLY A 168 -3.23 -6.31 -19.75
CA GLY A 168 -3.49 -7.44 -20.63
C GLY A 168 -4.71 -8.22 -20.14
N PRO A 169 -5.04 -9.36 -20.77
CA PRO A 169 -6.04 -10.28 -20.22
C PRO A 169 -5.64 -10.71 -18.81
N TYR A 170 -6.45 -10.38 -17.81
CA TYR A 170 -6.21 -10.74 -16.41
C TYR A 170 -4.83 -10.34 -15.88
N GLU A 171 -4.29 -9.20 -16.34
CA GLU A 171 -3.04 -8.65 -15.80
C GLU A 171 -3.31 -7.31 -15.12
N LEU A 172 -3.00 -7.23 -13.82
CA LEU A 172 -3.03 -6.00 -13.04
C LEU A 172 -1.61 -5.48 -12.84
N SER A 173 -1.31 -4.34 -13.46
CA SER A 173 -0.08 -3.58 -13.21
C SER A 173 -0.32 -2.50 -12.16
N VAL A 174 0.61 -2.39 -11.21
CA VAL A 174 0.72 -1.30 -10.23
C VAL A 174 2.09 -0.65 -10.40
N ILE A 175 2.09 0.62 -10.80
CA ILE A 175 3.32 1.37 -11.09
C ILE A 175 3.40 2.53 -10.10
N MET A 176 4.41 2.49 -9.23
CA MET A 176 4.63 3.47 -8.18
C MET A 176 5.86 4.30 -8.51
N LYS A 177 5.73 5.62 -8.46
CA LYS A 177 6.82 6.57 -8.70
C LYS A 177 6.85 7.60 -7.60
N ALA A 178 8.06 8.01 -7.22
CA ALA A 178 8.23 9.12 -6.31
C ALA A 178 9.47 9.94 -6.63
N SER A 179 9.37 11.25 -6.43
CA SER A 179 10.45 12.19 -6.74
C SER A 179 10.56 13.26 -5.66
N PRO A 180 11.68 13.29 -4.90
CA PRO A 180 11.95 14.36 -3.95
C PRO A 180 12.21 15.67 -4.67
N ARG A 181 11.58 16.75 -4.20
CA ARG A 181 11.75 18.09 -4.79
C ARG A 181 12.87 18.89 -4.13
N THR A 182 13.08 18.72 -2.82
CA THR A 182 13.88 19.65 -2.02
C THR A 182 15.04 19.01 -1.30
N LYS A 183 14.84 17.84 -0.66
CA LYS A 183 15.84 17.15 0.15
C LYS A 183 15.84 15.66 -0.18
N ALA A 184 16.97 15.00 0.07
CA ALA A 184 17.01 13.55 0.07
C ALA A 184 16.06 13.00 1.14
N THR A 185 15.40 11.88 0.86
CA THR A 185 14.47 11.23 1.79
C THR A 185 14.46 9.73 1.55
N PRO A 186 14.24 8.89 2.58
CA PRO A 186 13.88 7.51 2.33
C PRO A 186 12.53 7.42 1.63
N VAL A 187 12.43 6.49 0.67
CA VAL A 187 11.20 6.11 -0.03
C VAL A 187 11.16 4.61 -0.17
N ASN A 188 10.09 3.99 0.32
CA ASN A 188 9.79 2.58 0.12
C ASN A 188 8.28 2.45 0.01
N LEU A 189 7.76 2.17 -1.18
CA LEU A 189 6.32 2.08 -1.42
C LEU A 189 5.92 0.61 -1.51
N ALA A 190 4.70 0.30 -1.07
CA ALA A 190 4.15 -1.05 -1.18
C ALA A 190 2.64 -1.00 -1.44
N GLN A 191 2.11 -2.07 -2.00
CA GLN A 191 0.68 -2.27 -2.19
C GLN A 191 0.24 -3.39 -1.23
N HIS A 192 -0.66 -3.06 -0.29
CA HIS A 192 -1.01 -3.93 0.83
C HIS A 192 -2.33 -4.69 0.60
N ASN A 193 -2.50 -5.31 -0.58
CA ASN A 193 -3.69 -6.14 -0.83
C ASN A 193 -3.57 -7.48 -0.10
N TYR A 194 -4.67 -7.86 0.54
CA TYR A 194 -4.85 -9.20 1.11
C TYR A 194 -5.58 -10.05 0.07
N TRP A 195 -4.93 -11.11 -0.38
CA TRP A 195 -5.41 -12.01 -1.41
C TRP A 195 -6.03 -13.26 -0.80
N ASN A 196 -7.19 -13.64 -1.32
CA ASN A 196 -7.77 -14.96 -1.15
C ASN A 196 -8.35 -15.42 -2.48
N LEU A 197 -7.64 -16.34 -3.16
CA LEU A 197 -7.95 -16.76 -4.52
C LEU A 197 -9.19 -17.65 -4.64
N GLY A 198 -9.63 -18.29 -3.55
CA GLY A 198 -10.95 -18.92 -3.50
C GLY A 198 -12.09 -17.89 -3.55
N GLY A 199 -11.80 -16.62 -3.26
CA GLY A 199 -12.74 -15.53 -3.04
C GLY A 199 -12.58 -14.98 -1.63
N HIS A 200 -12.85 -13.69 -1.42
CA HIS A 200 -12.67 -13.04 -0.12
C HIS A 200 -13.49 -13.68 1.01
N ASN A 201 -14.54 -14.44 0.67
CA ASN A 201 -15.45 -15.12 1.57
C ASN A 201 -15.22 -16.63 1.66
N SER A 202 -14.11 -17.14 1.12
CA SER A 202 -13.80 -18.58 1.08
C SER A 202 -13.24 -19.12 2.40
N GLY A 203 -12.99 -18.25 3.38
CA GLY A 203 -12.39 -18.61 4.66
C GLY A 203 -10.87 -18.50 4.64
N SER A 204 -10.19 -19.53 5.12
CA SER A 204 -8.75 -19.51 5.39
C SER A 204 -7.89 -19.77 4.14
N ILE A 205 -6.73 -19.09 4.03
CA ILE A 205 -5.75 -19.30 2.94
C ILE A 205 -4.78 -20.46 3.18
N LEU A 206 -4.92 -21.21 4.27
CA LEU A 206 -3.93 -22.23 4.65
C LEU A 206 -3.77 -23.36 3.62
N SER A 207 -4.80 -23.65 2.83
CA SER A 207 -4.73 -24.63 1.73
C SER A 207 -4.13 -24.07 0.44
N ASN A 208 -3.97 -22.75 0.31
CA ASN A 208 -3.37 -22.16 -0.88
C ASN A 208 -1.90 -22.58 -0.96
N THR A 209 -1.42 -22.83 -2.18
CA THR A 209 0.00 -23.08 -2.41
C THR A 209 0.70 -21.79 -2.76
N VAL A 210 1.90 -21.60 -2.21
CA VAL A 210 2.77 -20.46 -2.44
C VAL A 210 4.15 -20.96 -2.87
N GLN A 211 4.74 -20.31 -3.85
CA GLN A 211 6.16 -20.43 -4.18
C GLN A 211 6.76 -19.02 -4.19
N ILE A 212 7.89 -18.83 -3.52
CA ILE A 212 8.61 -17.54 -3.45
C ILE A 212 10.00 -17.73 -4.04
N PHE A 213 10.35 -16.90 -5.03
CA PHE A 213 11.63 -16.95 -5.74
C PHE A 213 12.72 -16.19 -4.97
N ALA A 214 12.94 -16.61 -3.72
CA ALA A 214 13.86 -16.00 -2.77
C ALA A 214 14.48 -17.08 -1.88
N SER A 215 15.80 -17.23 -1.90
CA SER A 215 16.49 -18.21 -1.05
C SER A 215 16.93 -17.67 0.30
N LEU A 216 16.69 -16.38 0.56
CA LEU A 216 17.12 -15.71 1.78
C LEU A 216 15.98 -14.84 2.35
N ILE A 217 16.04 -14.58 3.65
CA ILE A 217 15.14 -13.67 4.40
C ILE A 217 15.96 -12.67 5.21
N THR A 218 15.30 -11.63 5.72
CA THR A 218 15.82 -10.73 6.76
C THR A 218 15.19 -11.10 8.10
N PRO A 219 15.84 -11.92 8.96
CA PRO A 219 15.29 -12.33 10.25
C PRO A 219 15.00 -11.12 11.15
N VAL A 220 13.99 -11.26 12.01
CA VAL A 220 13.50 -10.18 12.86
C VAL A 220 13.64 -10.50 14.35
N ASP A 221 13.64 -9.45 15.17
CA ASP A 221 13.53 -9.52 16.63
C ASP A 221 12.06 -9.68 17.08
N GLU A 222 11.84 -9.68 18.39
CA GLU A 222 10.50 -9.78 19.00
C GLU A 222 9.57 -8.59 18.69
N ASN A 223 10.11 -7.49 18.17
CA ASN A 223 9.35 -6.31 17.74
C ASN A 223 9.17 -6.27 16.22
N LEU A 224 9.47 -7.39 15.53
CA LEU A 224 9.43 -7.54 14.08
C LEU A 224 10.37 -6.58 13.33
N ILE A 225 11.45 -6.15 13.97
CA ILE A 225 12.51 -5.34 13.36
C ILE A 225 13.61 -6.27 12.84
N PRO A 226 14.10 -6.09 11.59
CA PRO A 226 15.23 -6.87 11.11
C PRO A 226 16.45 -6.73 12.01
N ILE A 227 17.13 -7.84 12.30
CA ILE A 227 18.34 -7.83 13.12
C ILE A 227 19.59 -7.42 12.31
N GLY A 228 19.43 -7.06 11.05
CA GLY A 228 20.49 -6.69 10.11
C GLY A 228 21.21 -7.85 9.42
N SER A 229 20.99 -9.09 9.84
CA SER A 229 21.52 -10.27 9.13
C SER A 229 20.61 -10.69 7.96
N ILE A 230 21.16 -11.52 7.08
CA ILE A 230 20.42 -12.20 6.01
C ILE A 230 20.66 -13.71 6.21
N SER A 231 19.60 -14.51 6.16
CA SER A 231 19.67 -15.95 6.45
C SER A 231 19.00 -16.78 5.37
N SER A 232 19.50 -18.00 5.17
CA SER A 232 18.92 -18.94 4.21
C SER A 232 17.56 -19.43 4.67
N VAL A 233 16.66 -19.67 3.71
CA VAL A 233 15.37 -20.31 3.96
C VAL A 233 15.47 -21.84 3.99
N THR A 234 16.53 -22.42 3.41
CA THR A 234 16.73 -23.86 3.32
C THR A 234 16.72 -24.50 4.70
N GLU A 235 16.00 -25.63 4.83
CA GLU A 235 15.83 -26.35 6.11
C GLU A 235 15.15 -25.51 7.21
N THR A 236 14.33 -24.52 6.82
CA THR A 236 13.49 -23.74 7.75
C THR A 236 12.01 -23.77 7.34
N PRO A 237 11.09 -23.38 8.23
CA PRO A 237 9.66 -23.21 7.88
C PRO A 237 9.42 -22.19 6.76
N TYR A 238 10.39 -21.33 6.47
CA TYR A 238 10.34 -20.28 5.46
C TYR A 238 10.70 -20.76 4.05
N ASP A 239 11.01 -22.05 3.84
CA ASP A 239 11.43 -22.58 2.51
C ASP A 239 10.27 -22.73 1.52
N PHE A 240 9.91 -21.65 0.84
CA PHE A 240 8.95 -21.64 -0.27
C PHE A 240 9.61 -21.67 -1.66
N LEU A 241 10.86 -22.14 -1.78
CA LEU A 241 11.55 -22.23 -3.08
C LEU A 241 10.82 -23.16 -4.06
N LYS A 242 10.15 -24.17 -3.51
CA LYS A 242 9.18 -25.01 -4.22
C LYS A 242 7.76 -24.65 -3.74
N PRO A 243 6.72 -24.90 -4.54
CA PRO A 243 5.34 -24.70 -4.10
C PRO A 243 5.05 -25.48 -2.81
N GLN A 244 4.52 -24.79 -1.80
CA GLN A 244 4.13 -25.36 -0.51
C GLN A 244 2.78 -24.78 -0.10
N ALA A 245 1.92 -25.60 0.52
CA ALA A 245 0.71 -25.08 1.14
C ALA A 245 1.08 -24.11 2.28
N VAL A 246 0.39 -22.98 2.40
CA VAL A 246 0.71 -21.99 3.44
C VAL A 246 0.65 -22.61 4.83
N GLY A 247 -0.33 -23.46 5.10
CA GLY A 247 -0.51 -24.11 6.39
C GLY A 247 0.44 -25.27 6.68
N SER A 248 1.30 -25.71 5.75
CA SER A 248 2.06 -26.95 5.93
C SER A 248 3.08 -26.89 7.07
N ARG A 249 3.62 -25.69 7.35
CA ARG A 249 4.64 -25.44 8.39
C ARG A 249 4.36 -24.16 9.20
N ILE A 250 3.15 -23.60 9.08
CA ILE A 250 2.83 -22.32 9.73
C ILE A 250 2.88 -22.40 11.25
N ASP A 251 2.59 -23.57 11.82
CA ASP A 251 2.63 -23.81 13.28
C ASP A 251 4.07 -23.83 13.84
N GLU A 252 5.08 -23.96 12.97
CA GLU A 252 6.50 -23.82 13.34
C GLU A 252 6.95 -22.35 13.40
N VAL A 253 6.10 -21.42 12.96
CA VAL A 253 6.36 -19.97 12.99
C VAL A 253 5.40 -19.33 13.98
N GLU A 254 5.92 -18.89 15.11
CA GLU A 254 5.12 -18.23 16.13
C GLU A 254 4.37 -17.02 15.54
N GLY A 255 3.04 -17.00 15.69
CA GLY A 255 2.18 -15.95 15.14
C GLY A 255 1.78 -16.14 13.67
N GLY A 256 2.54 -16.89 12.88
CA GLY A 256 2.38 -17.06 11.42
C GLY A 256 3.42 -16.26 10.63
N TYR A 257 3.40 -16.36 9.30
CA TYR A 257 4.40 -15.68 8.47
C TYR A 257 4.17 -14.16 8.48
N ASP A 258 5.21 -13.41 8.82
CA ASP A 258 5.32 -11.96 8.66
C ASP A 258 6.81 -11.61 8.46
N ILE A 259 7.34 -11.95 7.29
CA ILE A 259 8.79 -11.88 7.04
C ILE A 259 9.09 -11.32 5.65
N ASN A 260 10.17 -10.54 5.55
CA ASN A 260 10.70 -10.06 4.27
C ASN A 260 11.66 -11.11 3.67
N TYR A 261 11.33 -11.55 2.47
CA TYR A 261 12.16 -12.37 1.61
C TYR A 261 13.05 -11.50 0.73
N VAL A 262 14.30 -11.91 0.53
CA VAL A 262 15.26 -11.29 -0.40
C VAL A 262 15.08 -11.93 -1.77
N VAL A 263 14.40 -11.22 -2.67
CA VAL A 263 14.02 -11.73 -4.00
C VAL A 263 15.25 -11.88 -4.88
N ASN A 264 15.37 -13.05 -5.51
CA ASN A 264 16.51 -13.38 -6.37
C ASN A 264 16.51 -12.52 -7.65
N GLY A 265 17.68 -12.03 -8.04
CA GLY A 265 17.89 -11.34 -9.31
C GLY A 265 17.62 -9.83 -9.31
N ASN A 266 17.85 -9.19 -10.45
CA ASN A 266 17.77 -7.75 -10.66
C ASN A 266 16.72 -7.38 -11.71
N GLY A 267 16.28 -6.11 -11.73
CA GLY A 267 15.26 -5.65 -12.66
C GLY A 267 13.92 -6.32 -12.44
N MET A 268 13.05 -6.33 -13.46
CA MET A 268 11.75 -6.98 -13.39
C MET A 268 11.90 -8.50 -13.38
N LYS A 269 11.42 -9.16 -12.33
CA LYS A 269 11.53 -10.62 -12.15
C LYS A 269 10.30 -11.20 -11.49
N LYS A 270 10.11 -12.51 -11.64
CA LYS A 270 9.08 -13.26 -10.92
C LYS A 270 9.45 -13.33 -9.44
N VAL A 271 8.52 -12.94 -8.58
CA VAL A 271 8.67 -12.84 -7.13
C VAL A 271 8.02 -14.03 -6.46
N ALA A 272 6.78 -14.34 -6.85
CA ALA A 272 6.01 -15.41 -6.24
C ALA A 272 4.95 -15.97 -7.19
N ILE A 273 4.47 -17.18 -6.88
CA ILE A 273 3.27 -17.77 -7.44
C ILE A 273 2.36 -18.14 -6.26
N VAL A 274 1.07 -17.81 -6.38
CA VAL A 274 0.05 -18.21 -5.41
C VAL A 274 -1.07 -18.89 -6.16
N LYS A 275 -1.55 -20.03 -5.64
CA LYS A 275 -2.63 -20.80 -6.27
C LYS A 275 -3.60 -21.33 -5.23
N ASP A 276 -4.88 -21.23 -5.53
CA ASP A 276 -5.95 -21.97 -4.86
C ASP A 276 -6.37 -23.15 -5.74
N GLU A 277 -6.19 -24.36 -5.23
CA GLU A 277 -6.47 -25.59 -6.00
C GLU A 277 -7.98 -25.80 -6.23
N ILE A 278 -8.85 -25.26 -5.36
CA ILE A 278 -10.30 -25.52 -5.43
C ILE A 278 -10.93 -24.71 -6.56
N SER A 279 -10.64 -23.41 -6.64
CA SER A 279 -11.09 -22.56 -7.76
C SER A 279 -10.26 -22.77 -9.02
N GLY A 280 -9.00 -23.15 -8.89
CA GLY A 280 -8.02 -23.15 -9.98
C GLY A 280 -7.34 -21.79 -10.20
N ARG A 281 -7.82 -20.72 -9.54
CA ARG A 281 -7.22 -19.38 -9.65
C ARG A 281 -5.79 -19.39 -9.13
N GLN A 282 -4.91 -18.77 -9.90
CA GLN A 282 -3.55 -18.46 -9.50
C GLN A 282 -3.16 -17.05 -9.94
N PHE A 283 -2.11 -16.51 -9.34
CA PHE A 283 -1.34 -15.44 -9.96
C PHE A 283 0.16 -15.71 -9.91
N GLU A 284 0.86 -15.20 -10.91
CA GLU A 284 2.27 -14.88 -10.81
C GLU A 284 2.42 -13.41 -10.41
N LEU A 285 3.24 -13.15 -9.39
CA LEU A 285 3.63 -11.80 -9.02
C LEU A 285 5.01 -11.51 -9.61
N TRP A 286 5.12 -10.43 -10.38
CA TRP A 286 6.36 -9.92 -10.91
C TRP A 286 6.65 -8.52 -10.37
N SER A 287 7.92 -8.23 -10.04
CA SER A 287 8.32 -6.89 -9.59
C SER A 287 9.79 -6.59 -9.83
N ASN A 288 10.13 -5.30 -9.81
CA ASN A 288 11.51 -4.83 -9.82
C ASN A 288 12.14 -4.67 -8.42
N GLN A 289 11.38 -4.86 -7.34
CA GLN A 289 11.86 -4.65 -5.98
C GLN A 289 12.83 -5.74 -5.51
N PRO A 290 13.73 -5.42 -4.55
CA PRO A 290 14.67 -6.39 -4.00
C PRO A 290 14.04 -7.33 -2.97
N GLY A 291 12.93 -6.95 -2.34
CA GLY A 291 12.28 -7.73 -1.30
C GLY A 291 10.78 -7.94 -1.53
N VAL A 292 10.21 -8.89 -0.78
CA VAL A 292 8.76 -9.08 -0.66
C VAL A 292 8.41 -9.46 0.78
N GLN A 293 7.51 -8.70 1.41
CA GLN A 293 6.90 -9.12 2.67
C GLN A 293 5.89 -10.21 2.37
N PHE A 294 6.04 -11.37 3.01
CA PHE A 294 5.01 -12.39 3.04
C PHE A 294 4.33 -12.36 4.41
N TYR A 295 3.08 -11.92 4.42
CA TYR A 295 2.27 -11.79 5.62
C TYR A 295 0.97 -12.57 5.48
N THR A 296 0.65 -13.43 6.44
CA THR A 296 -0.52 -14.32 6.35
C THR A 296 -1.77 -13.81 7.06
N GLY A 297 -1.91 -12.50 7.31
CA GLY A 297 -3.12 -11.97 7.95
C GLY A 297 -3.24 -12.38 9.41
N ASN A 298 -2.11 -12.49 10.10
CA ASN A 298 -1.98 -13.04 11.46
C ASN A 298 -2.76 -12.23 12.52
N PHE A 299 -2.96 -10.94 12.28
CA PHE A 299 -3.62 -9.99 13.19
C PHE A 299 -5.07 -9.67 12.79
N LEU A 300 -5.63 -10.38 11.82
CA LEU A 300 -7.07 -10.31 11.57
C LEU A 300 -7.79 -11.01 12.73
N ASP A 301 -8.64 -10.26 13.41
CA ASP A 301 -9.43 -10.72 14.55
C ASP A 301 -10.82 -10.13 14.41
N HIS A 302 -11.77 -10.98 14.01
CA HIS A 302 -13.18 -10.62 13.89
C HIS A 302 -13.48 -9.34 13.07
N VAL A 303 -12.82 -9.18 11.92
CA VAL A 303 -12.96 -7.97 11.09
C VAL A 303 -14.14 -8.12 10.13
N GLU A 304 -15.20 -7.33 10.31
CA GLU A 304 -16.34 -7.29 9.37
C GLU A 304 -15.92 -6.70 8.02
N GLY A 305 -15.95 -7.52 6.98
CA GLY A 305 -15.58 -7.20 5.61
C GLY A 305 -16.78 -7.02 4.67
N LYS A 306 -16.52 -7.21 3.37
CA LYS A 306 -17.54 -7.10 2.32
C LYS A 306 -18.70 -8.09 2.53
N GLY A 307 -19.92 -7.62 2.27
CA GLY A 307 -21.12 -8.46 2.40
C GLY A 307 -21.36 -9.04 3.80
N GLY A 308 -20.81 -8.43 4.86
CA GLY A 308 -20.96 -8.89 6.25
C GLY A 308 -20.12 -10.14 6.60
N VAL A 309 -19.17 -10.53 5.74
CA VAL A 309 -18.25 -11.64 6.01
C VAL A 309 -17.29 -11.24 7.12
N ILE A 310 -17.07 -12.12 8.10
CA ILE A 310 -16.04 -11.90 9.12
C ILE A 310 -14.71 -12.48 8.63
N TYR A 311 -13.69 -11.62 8.56
CA TYR A 311 -12.32 -12.03 8.29
C TYR A 311 -11.60 -12.33 9.60
N GLU A 312 -11.22 -13.59 9.74
CA GLU A 312 -10.45 -14.11 10.87
C GLU A 312 -8.96 -14.25 10.50
N LYS A 313 -8.17 -14.69 11.49
CA LYS A 313 -6.76 -15.04 11.29
C LYS A 313 -6.61 -15.96 10.06
N TYR A 314 -5.68 -15.63 9.18
CA TYR A 314 -5.43 -16.34 7.93
C TYR A 314 -6.55 -16.24 6.88
N ALA A 315 -7.44 -15.23 6.94
CA ALA A 315 -8.45 -15.03 5.88
C ALA A 315 -7.85 -14.57 4.54
N GLY A 316 -6.64 -14.00 4.55
CA GLY A 316 -5.96 -13.51 3.34
C GLY A 316 -4.46 -13.36 3.56
N LEU A 317 -3.69 -13.43 2.47
CA LEU A 317 -2.24 -13.22 2.48
C LEU A 317 -1.84 -11.96 1.73
N CYS A 318 -0.76 -11.30 2.16
CA CYS A 318 -0.14 -10.16 1.49
C CYS A 318 1.20 -10.58 0.89
N LEU A 319 1.50 -10.03 -0.28
CA LEU A 319 2.80 -10.11 -0.93
C LEU A 319 3.24 -8.69 -1.31
N GLU A 320 3.78 -7.97 -0.33
CA GLU A 320 4.18 -6.58 -0.47
C GLU A 320 5.60 -6.53 -1.04
N THR A 321 5.75 -6.43 -2.36
CA THR A 321 7.07 -6.17 -2.94
C THR A 321 7.58 -4.82 -2.45
N GLN A 322 8.82 -4.74 -1.98
CA GLN A 322 9.36 -3.56 -1.28
C GLN A 322 10.88 -3.58 -1.23
N GLY A 323 11.49 -2.48 -0.78
CA GLY A 323 12.82 -2.51 -0.17
C GLY A 323 12.80 -3.16 1.22
N PHE A 324 13.95 -3.62 1.72
CA PHE A 324 13.99 -4.33 3.01
C PHE A 324 13.52 -3.43 4.17
N PRO A 325 12.79 -3.99 5.16
CA PRO A 325 12.42 -3.22 6.34
C PRO A 325 13.66 -2.68 7.06
N ASP A 326 13.50 -1.51 7.70
CA ASP A 326 14.55 -0.82 8.45
C ASP A 326 15.88 -0.56 7.70
N SER A 327 15.90 -0.61 6.36
CA SER A 327 17.10 -0.29 5.54
C SER A 327 17.77 1.04 5.90
N VAL A 328 17.00 2.02 6.39
CA VAL A 328 17.53 3.33 6.83
C VAL A 328 18.48 3.25 8.03
N ASN A 329 18.43 2.15 8.80
CA ASN A 329 19.28 1.89 9.96
C ASN A 329 20.25 0.72 9.72
N HIS A 330 20.20 0.06 8.57
CA HIS A 330 21.09 -1.04 8.18
C HIS A 330 21.85 -0.73 6.89
N LEU A 331 23.06 -0.18 7.03
CA LEU A 331 23.89 0.25 5.88
C LEU A 331 24.25 -0.86 4.89
N GLN A 332 24.20 -2.12 5.32
CA GLN A 332 24.43 -3.30 4.49
C GLN A 332 23.22 -3.68 3.61
N PHE A 333 22.02 -3.17 3.93
CA PHE A 333 20.84 -3.38 3.10
C PHE A 333 20.84 -2.42 1.91
N PRO A 334 20.13 -2.75 0.81
CA PRO A 334 19.95 -1.82 -0.30
C PRO A 334 19.36 -0.51 0.19
N SER A 335 20.00 0.60 -0.22
CA SER A 335 19.57 1.94 0.13
C SER A 335 18.16 2.24 -0.39
N GLN A 336 17.38 2.91 0.44
CA GLN A 336 16.06 3.45 0.09
C GLN A 336 16.07 4.98 0.01
N ILE A 337 17.24 5.60 0.07
CA ILE A 337 17.38 7.06 -0.02
C ILE A 337 17.28 7.49 -1.48
N VAL A 338 16.39 8.45 -1.75
CA VAL A 338 16.20 9.06 -3.05
C VAL A 338 16.61 10.53 -2.94
N ASN A 339 17.44 11.00 -3.86
CA ASN A 339 17.91 12.37 -3.91
C ASN A 339 17.07 13.25 -4.86
N PRO A 340 17.06 14.57 -4.69
CA PRO A 340 16.51 15.48 -5.69
C PRO A 340 17.17 15.25 -7.06
N GLY A 341 16.35 15.16 -8.11
CA GLY A 341 16.78 14.81 -9.47
C GLY A 341 16.70 13.31 -9.80
N GLU A 342 16.52 12.45 -8.79
CA GLU A 342 16.29 11.02 -8.98
C GLU A 342 14.79 10.69 -8.98
N VAL A 343 14.45 9.54 -9.57
CA VAL A 343 13.09 9.00 -9.58
C VAL A 343 13.11 7.61 -8.97
N TYR A 344 12.41 7.46 -7.84
CA TYR A 344 12.04 6.14 -7.35
C TYR A 344 11.05 5.51 -8.31
N LYS A 345 11.29 4.25 -8.69
CA LYS A 345 10.39 3.47 -9.54
C LYS A 345 10.20 2.07 -8.98
N HIS A 346 8.94 1.71 -8.81
CA HIS A 346 8.53 0.39 -8.39
C HIS A 346 7.43 -0.10 -9.31
N ASP A 347 7.74 -1.13 -10.07
CA ASP A 347 6.81 -1.81 -10.96
C ASP A 347 6.39 -3.14 -10.33
N MET A 348 5.09 -3.43 -10.33
CA MET A 348 4.49 -4.65 -9.82
C MET A 348 3.42 -5.12 -10.81
N VAL A 349 3.40 -6.40 -11.15
CA VAL A 349 2.41 -6.99 -12.06
C VAL A 349 1.91 -8.30 -11.49
N PHE A 350 0.61 -8.39 -11.29
CA PHE A 350 -0.09 -9.64 -11.05
C PHE A 350 -0.59 -10.18 -12.38
N LYS A 351 -0.15 -11.37 -12.75
CA LYS A 351 -0.63 -12.12 -13.91
C LYS A 351 -1.51 -13.25 -13.44
N PHE A 352 -2.83 -13.06 -13.53
CA PHE A 352 -3.77 -14.07 -13.10
C PHE A 352 -4.00 -15.12 -14.19
N SER A 353 -4.27 -16.35 -13.78
CA SER A 353 -4.82 -17.41 -14.62
C SER A 353 -5.69 -18.33 -13.76
N PHE A 354 -6.46 -19.22 -14.36
CA PHE A 354 -7.45 -20.04 -13.66
C PHE A 354 -7.74 -21.34 -14.41
#